data_AF-A0A917QZG9-F1
#
_entry.id   AF-A0A917QZG9-F1
#
_cell.length_a   1.000
_cell.length_b   1.000
_cell.length_c   1.000
_cell.angle_alpha   90.00
_cell.angle_beta   90.00
_cell.angle_gamma   90.00
#
_symmetry.space_group_name_H-M   'P 1'
#
loop_
_entity.id
_entity.type
_entity.pdbx_description
1 polymer ?
#
loop_
_entity_poly.entity_id
_entity_poly.type
_entity_poly.pdbx_seq_one_letter_code
_entity_poly.pdbx_strand_id
1 'polypeptide(L)' 'MSDAHEKAELYAMDISDVSWLSAPGSTSDDRIEIAYLSGGAVALRNPGDPNGTVLRFTPAEWNAFVLGVRDGEFDD' A
#
# COMPACT_ATOMS: atom_id res chain seq x y z
N MET A 1 20.24 -6.09 5.06
CA MET A 1 19.77 -6.35 6.45
C MET A 1 18.95 -5.20 7.01
N SER A 2 18.97 -4.00 6.42
CA SER A 2 18.10 -2.85 6.74
C SER A 2 16.62 -3.14 6.47
N ASP A 3 16.32 -3.75 5.32
CA ASP A 3 14.95 -3.77 4.78
C ASP A 3 14.00 -4.63 5.61
N ALA A 4 14.48 -5.74 6.18
CA ALA A 4 13.65 -6.61 7.03
C ALA A 4 13.29 -5.95 8.37
N HIS A 5 14.20 -5.15 8.94
CA HIS A 5 13.94 -4.42 10.18
C HIS A 5 12.97 -3.26 9.92
N GLU A 6 13.22 -2.47 8.88
CA GLU A 6 12.31 -1.40 8.44
C GLU A 6 10.91 -1.95 8.15
N LYS A 7 10.82 -3.11 7.50
CA LYS A 7 9.54 -3.78 7.27
C LYS A 7 8.86 -4.18 8.58
N ALA A 8 9.58 -4.75 9.54
CA ALA A 8 9.02 -5.12 10.83
C ALA A 8 8.47 -3.90 11.59
N GLU A 9 9.19 -2.78 11.58
CA GLU A 9 8.73 -1.51 12.15
C GLU A 9 7.48 -0.99 11.43
N LEU A 10 7.48 -1.05 10.10
CA LEU A 10 6.32 -0.67 9.31
C LEU A 10 5.10 -1.50 9.67
N TYR A 11 5.21 -2.81 9.92
CA TYR A 11 4.07 -3.65 10.33
C TYR A 11 3.68 -3.49 11.80
N ALA A 12 4.58 -3.03 12.65
CA ALA A 12 4.28 -2.71 14.05
C ALA A 12 3.55 -1.36 14.23
N MET A 13 3.58 -0.49 13.22
CA MET A 13 2.91 0.83 13.25
C MET A 13 1.38 0.69 13.43
N ASP A 14 0.81 1.53 14.29
CA ASP A 14 -0.63 1.68 14.36
C ASP A 14 -1.16 2.48 13.15
N ILE A 15 -2.15 1.92 12.47
CA ILE A 15 -2.75 2.50 11.28
C ILE A 15 -4.27 2.63 11.40
N SER A 16 -4.84 2.54 12.62
CA SER A 16 -6.30 2.66 12.80
C SER A 16 -6.84 4.01 12.30
N ASP A 17 -6.03 5.07 12.41
CA ASP A 17 -6.45 6.45 12.20
C ASP A 17 -5.98 7.04 10.86
N VAL A 18 -5.42 6.20 9.97
CA VAL A 18 -4.95 6.68 8.66
C VAL A 18 -6.11 6.94 7.71
N SER A 19 -5.93 7.94 6.84
CA SER A 19 -6.89 8.25 5.79
C SER A 19 -6.67 7.34 4.59
N TRP A 20 -7.69 6.54 4.27
CA TRP A 20 -7.69 5.67 3.10
C TRP A 20 -8.20 6.41 1.87
N LEU A 21 -7.43 6.30 0.79
CA LEU A 21 -7.67 6.96 -0.48
C LEU A 21 -7.98 5.91 -1.54
N SER A 22 -9.07 6.15 -2.27
CA SER A 22 -9.41 5.37 -3.46
C SER A 22 -9.20 6.21 -4.72
N ALA A 23 -8.95 5.56 -5.85
CA ALA A 23 -8.87 6.24 -7.13
C ALA A 23 -10.20 6.94 -7.49
N PRO A 24 -10.19 8.17 -8.02
CA PRO A 24 -11.41 8.84 -8.47
C PRO A 24 -12.18 7.99 -9.47
N GLY A 25 -13.51 7.93 -9.32
CA GLY A 25 -14.38 7.20 -10.25
C GLY A 25 -14.37 5.67 -10.12
N SER A 26 -13.64 5.07 -9.17
CA SER A 26 -13.72 3.63 -8.94
C SER A 26 -14.94 3.21 -8.11
N THR A 27 -15.50 2.04 -8.42
CA THR A 27 -16.64 1.42 -7.72
C THR A 27 -16.13 0.43 -6.66
N SER A 28 -17.01 0.08 -5.71
CA SER A 28 -16.67 -0.74 -4.54
C SER A 28 -16.26 -2.19 -4.84
N ASP A 29 -16.61 -2.74 -6.00
CA ASP A 29 -16.44 -4.18 -6.27
C ASP A 29 -14.99 -4.62 -6.52
N ASP A 30 -14.11 -3.78 -7.09
CA ASP A 30 -12.74 -4.19 -7.49
C ASP A 30 -11.66 -3.12 -7.25
N ARG A 31 -11.94 -2.10 -6.43
CA ARG A 31 -10.95 -1.03 -6.18
C ARG A 31 -9.96 -1.43 -5.09
N ILE A 32 -8.74 -0.93 -5.17
CA ILE A 32 -7.80 -0.91 -4.05
C ILE A 32 -7.87 0.43 -3.32
N GLU A 33 -7.51 0.44 -2.04
CA GLU A 33 -7.27 1.66 -1.27
C GLU A 33 -5.82 1.75 -0.83
N ILE A 34 -5.30 2.97 -0.80
CA ILE A 34 -3.98 3.28 -0.25
C ILE A 34 -4.06 4.26 0.90
N ALA A 35 -3.11 4.21 1.82
CA ALA A 35 -2.91 5.23 2.85
C ALA A 35 -1.43 5.62 2.93
N TYR A 36 -1.16 6.92 2.99
CA TYR A 36 0.20 7.42 3.21
C TYR A 36 0.53 7.34 4.71
N LEU A 37 1.67 6.73 5.02
CA LEU A 37 2.18 6.56 6.38
C LEU A 37 3.34 7.53 6.64
N SER A 38 3.77 7.62 7.90
CA SER A 38 4.96 8.39 8.25
C SER A 38 6.20 7.87 7.53
N GLY A 39 7.14 8.76 7.22
CA GLY A 39 8.38 8.40 6.52
C GLY A 39 8.21 8.14 5.02
N GLY A 40 7.02 8.37 4.46
CA GLY A 40 6.74 8.19 3.03
C GLY A 40 6.37 6.76 2.64
N ALA A 41 6.18 5.88 3.63
CA ALA A 41 5.68 4.53 3.41
C ALA A 41 4.19 4.55 2.99
N VAL A 42 3.74 3.45 2.40
CA VAL A 42 2.37 3.33 1.87
C VAL A 42 1.74 2.03 2.33
N ALA A 43 0.53 2.10 2.87
CA ALA A 43 -0.32 0.93 3.10
C ALA A 43 -1.27 0.73 1.92
N LEU A 44 -1.55 -0.52 1.56
CA LEU A 44 -2.50 -0.92 0.53
C LEU A 44 -3.43 -2.01 1.07
N ARG A 45 -4.73 -1.89 0.82
CA ARG A 45 -5.72 -2.89 1.21
C ARG A 45 -6.80 -3.10 0.16
N ASN A 46 -7.51 -4.23 0.30
CA ASN A 46 -8.79 -4.45 -0.35
C ASN A 46 -9.92 -3.84 0.51
N PRO A 47 -10.67 -2.84 0.03
CA PRO A 47 -11.82 -2.28 0.75
C PRO A 47 -13.00 -3.27 0.87
N GLY A 48 -13.08 -4.30 0.03
CA GLY A 48 -14.03 -5.41 0.19
C GLY A 48 -13.69 -6.34 1.36
N ASP A 49 -12.47 -6.26 1.88
CA ASP A 49 -12.02 -6.97 3.09
C ASP A 49 -11.14 -6.05 3.97
N PRO A 50 -11.72 -5.03 4.65
CA PRO A 50 -10.95 -4.03 5.41
C PRO A 50 -10.15 -4.59 6.58
N ASN A 51 -10.54 -5.77 7.08
CA ASN A 51 -9.87 -6.49 8.17
C ASN A 51 -8.92 -7.57 7.65
N GLY A 52 -8.85 -7.75 6.34
CA GLY A 52 -7.93 -8.65 5.68
C GLY A 52 -6.49 -8.12 5.69
N THR A 53 -5.67 -8.68 4.81
CA THR A 53 -4.26 -8.32 4.72
C THR A 53 -4.09 -6.87 4.27
N VAL A 54 -3.35 -6.09 5.07
CA VAL A 54 -2.85 -4.77 4.69
C VAL A 54 -1.38 -4.89 4.31
N LEU A 55 -1.07 -4.70 3.03
CA LEU A 55 0.31 -4.65 2.55
C LEU A 55 0.90 -3.30 2.92
N ARG A 56 2.14 -3.27 3.42
CA ARG A 56 2.86 -2.04 3.77
C ARG A 56 4.17 -1.98 3.00
N PHE A 57 4.40 -0.90 2.27
CA PHE A 57 5.55 -0.68 1.41
C PHE A 57 6.46 0.40 2.01
N THR A 58 7.77 0.16 2.01
CA THR A 58 8.75 1.24 2.21
C THR A 58 8.64 2.24 1.06
N PRO A 59 9.17 3.46 1.19
CA PRO A 59 9.19 4.42 0.09
C PRO A 59 9.86 3.86 -1.17
N ALA A 60 10.94 3.10 -1.00
CA ALA A 60 11.68 2.50 -2.11
C ALA A 60 10.88 1.40 -2.81
N GLU A 61 10.25 0.50 -2.04
CA GLU A 61 9.39 -0.56 -2.61
C GLU A 61 8.17 0.02 -3.32
N TRP A 62 7.53 1.06 -2.75
CA TRP A 62 6.37 1.70 -3.38
C TRP A 62 6.75 2.36 -4.71
N ASN A 63 7.90 3.05 -4.75
CA ASN A 63 8.40 3.64 -5.99
C ASN A 63 8.71 2.58 -7.05
N ALA A 64 9.35 1.48 -6.66
CA ALA A 64 9.61 0.36 -7.57
C ALA A 64 8.31 -0.26 -8.10
N PHE A 65 7.32 -0.49 -7.23
CA PHE A 65 6.01 -1.00 -7.62
C PHE A 65 5.30 -0.09 -8.64
N VAL A 66 5.25 1.23 -8.38
CA VAL A 66 4.63 2.19 -9.30
C VAL A 66 5.34 2.24 -10.66
N LEU A 67 6.67 2.13 -10.68
CA LEU A 67 7.43 2.07 -11.93
C LEU A 67 7.11 0.80 -12.72
N GLY A 68 7.11 -0.37 -12.08
CA GLY A 68 6.73 -1.63 -12.75
C GLY A 68 5.31 -1.62 -13.32
N VAL A 69 4.35 -1.07 -12.57
CA VAL A 69 2.97 -0.87 -13.07
C VAL A 69 2.93 0.05 -14.29
N ARG A 70 3.72 1.13 -14.31
CA ARG A 70 3.78 2.05 -15.46
C ARG A 70 4.47 1.44 -16.68
N ASP A 71 5.43 0.56 -16.44
CA ASP A 71 6.16 -0.14 -17.50
C ASP A 71 5.36 -1.33 -18.08
N GLY A 72 4.15 -1.60 -17.55
CA GLY A 72 3.27 -2.68 -18.02
C GLY A 72 3.73 -4.07 -17.57
N GLU A 73 4.55 -4.17 -16.51
CA GLU A 73 5.10 -5.44 -16.02
C GLU A 73 4.02 -6.44 -15.56
N PHE A 74 2.79 -5.98 -15.34
CA PHE A 74 1.68 -6.75 -14.81
C PHE A 74 0.50 -6.92 -15.80
N ASP A 75 0.69 -6.61 -17.09
CA ASP A 75 -0.38 -6.59 -18.11
C ASP A 75 -0.59 -7.94 -18.86
N ASP A 76 0.03 -9.03 -18.39
CA ASP A 76 -0.03 -10.37 -18.99
C ASP A 76 -1.37 -11.11 -18.81
#